data_AF-A0A8B3KZB9-F1
#
_entry.id   AF-A0A8B3KZB9-F1
#
_cell.length_a   1.000
_cell.length_b   1.000
_cell.length_c   1.000
_cell.angle_alpha   90.00
_cell.angle_beta   90.00
_cell.angle_gamma   90.00
#
_symmetry.space_group_name_H-M   'P 1'
#
loop_
_entity.id
_entity.type
_entity.pdbx_description
1 polymer ?
#
loop_
_entity_poly.entity_id
_entity_poly.type
_entity_poly.pdbx_seq_one_letter_code
_entity_poly.pdbx_strand_id
1 'polypeptide(L)' 'FMQLEPFTGRRPVFLGDDTSDENGFETVNAAGGISIRVRPQGETAARFAIADVASAIAWLAANFNDGFEQTDRSDLVA' A
#
# COMPACT_ATOMS: atom_id res chain seq x y z
N PHE A 1 -16.19 2.36 3.72
CA PHE A 1 -15.12 1.57 4.37
C PHE A 1 -14.32 2.41 5.36
N MET A 2 -13.86 3.63 5.03
CA MET A 2 -13.10 4.50 5.95
C MET A 2 -13.83 4.94 7.23
N GLN A 3 -15.14 4.75 7.33
CA GLN A 3 -15.95 5.03 8.53
C GLN A 3 -16.14 3.80 9.42
N LEU A 4 -15.55 2.66 9.06
CA LEU A 4 -15.62 1.43 9.82
C LEU A 4 -14.35 1.30 10.67
N GLU A 5 -14.48 0.85 11.91
CA GLU A 5 -13.32 0.36 12.67
C GLU A 5 -12.68 -0.83 11.94
N PRO A 6 -11.33 -0.94 11.88
CA PRO A 6 -10.31 -0.08 12.48
C PRO A 6 -9.81 1.07 11.57
N PHE A 7 -10.53 1.37 10.49
CA PHE A 7 -10.11 2.33 9.45
C PHE A 7 -10.52 3.78 9.75
N THR A 8 -11.47 3.99 10.67
CA THR A 8 -11.92 5.31 11.09
C THR A 8 -10.75 6.23 11.47
N GLY A 9 -10.74 7.43 10.90
CA GLY A 9 -9.71 8.45 11.16
C GLY A 9 -8.35 8.19 10.49
N ARG A 10 -8.15 7.05 9.82
CA ARG A 10 -6.91 6.78 9.06
C ARG A 10 -6.95 7.44 7.69
N ARG A 11 -5.79 7.52 7.04
CA ARG A 11 -5.67 7.90 5.63
C ARG A 11 -5.44 6.65 4.78
N PRO A 12 -6.27 6.37 3.76
CA PRO A 12 -6.09 5.17 2.95
C PRO A 12 -4.87 5.32 2.02
N VAL A 13 -4.15 4.22 1.85
CA VAL A 13 -3.05 4.07 0.90
C VAL A 13 -3.32 2.82 0.07
N PHE A 14 -3.23 2.92 -1.25
CA PHE A 14 -3.49 1.82 -2.17
C PHE A 14 -2.38 1.75 -3.23
N LEU A 15 -1.78 0.56 -3.39
CA LEU A 15 -0.77 0.25 -4.39
C LEU A 15 -1.37 -0.81 -5.32
N GLY A 16 -1.32 -0.59 -6.63
CA GLY A 16 -1.87 -1.51 -7.63
C GLY A 16 -1.10 -1.42 -8.96
N ASP A 17 -1.17 -2.44 -9.79
CA ASP A 17 -0.41 -2.57 -11.03
C ASP A 17 -1.23 -2.93 -12.27
N ASP A 18 -2.54 -3.20 -12.14
CA ASP A 18 -3.41 -3.61 -13.24
C ASP A 18 -4.65 -2.72 -13.44
N THR A 19 -5.48 -3.03 -14.44
CA THR A 19 -6.69 -2.23 -14.73
C THR A 19 -7.75 -2.33 -13.63
N SER A 20 -7.80 -3.44 -12.89
CA SER A 20 -8.80 -3.63 -11.84
C SER A 20 -8.55 -2.71 -10.62
N ASP A 21 -7.30 -2.32 -10.42
CA ASP A 21 -6.87 -1.40 -9.37
C ASP A 21 -7.38 0.04 -9.54
N GLU A 22 -7.81 0.43 -10.74
CA GLU A 22 -8.24 1.79 -11.05
C GLU A 22 -9.44 2.24 -10.21
N ASN A 23 -10.40 1.35 -9.98
CA ASN A 23 -11.53 1.61 -9.06
C ASN A 23 -11.06 1.85 -7.62
N GLY A 24 -9.99 1.16 -7.21
CA GLY A 24 -9.33 1.34 -5.92
C GLY A 24 -8.67 2.71 -5.82
N PHE A 25 -7.95 3.13 -6.87
CA PHE A 25 -7.32 4.45 -6.94
C PHE A 25 -8.37 5.57 -6.85
N GLU A 26 -9.46 5.51 -7.61
CA GLU A 26 -10.54 6.49 -7.56
C GLU A 26 -11.16 6.59 -6.16
N THR A 27 -11.44 5.44 -5.55
CA THR A 27 -12.00 5.36 -4.20
C THR A 27 -11.07 6.01 -3.16
N VAL A 28 -9.78 5.72 -3.24
CA VAL A 28 -8.77 6.31 -2.34
C VAL A 28 -8.57 7.80 -2.61
N ASN A 29 -8.60 8.21 -3.87
CA ASN A 29 -8.50 9.62 -4.26
C ASN A 29 -9.67 10.45 -3.71
N ALA A 30 -10.89 9.93 -3.80
CA ALA A 30 -12.10 10.55 -3.25
C ALA A 30 -12.07 10.65 -1.72
N ALA A 31 -11.42 9.68 -1.06
CA ALA A 31 -11.20 9.69 0.39
C ALA A 31 -10.00 10.57 0.83
N GLY A 32 -9.36 11.32 -0.08
CA GLY A 32 -8.20 12.16 0.23
C GLY A 32 -6.93 11.36 0.57
N GLY A 33 -6.86 10.10 0.13
CA GLY A 33 -5.74 9.20 0.38
C GLY A 33 -4.65 9.24 -0.69
N ILE A 34 -3.81 8.19 -0.68
CA ILE A 34 -2.64 8.04 -1.54
C ILE A 34 -2.83 6.81 -2.44
N SER A 35 -2.90 7.03 -3.74
CA SER A 35 -2.98 6.00 -4.77
C SER A 35 -1.65 5.93 -5.55
N ILE A 36 -1.09 4.74 -5.68
CA ILE A 36 0.24 4.52 -6.29
C ILE A 36 0.13 3.42 -7.36
N ARG A 37 0.45 3.76 -8.61
CA ARG A 37 0.58 2.80 -9.71
C ARG A 37 1.97 2.15 -9.67
N VAL A 38 2.02 0.83 -9.55
CA VAL A 38 3.24 0.03 -9.69
C VAL A 38 3.39 -0.31 -11.17
N ARG A 39 4.62 -0.20 -11.71
CA ARG A 39 4.91 -0.43 -13.15
C ARG A 39 3.96 0.37 -14.05
N PRO A 40 4.03 1.72 -14.02
CA PRO A 40 3.10 2.56 -14.74
C PRO A 40 3.14 2.29 -16.25
N GLN A 41 1.97 1.96 -16.81
CA GLN A 41 1.74 1.80 -18.24
C GLN A 41 0.34 2.31 -18.56
N GLY A 42 0.23 3.16 -19.59
CA GLY A 42 -1.05 3.73 -20.00
C GLY A 42 -1.59 4.79 -19.02
N GLU A 43 -2.86 5.14 -19.21
CA GLU A 43 -3.57 6.06 -18.33
C GLU A 43 -3.91 5.40 -17.00
N THR A 44 -3.83 6.17 -15.91
CA THR A 44 -4.17 5.70 -14.56
C THR A 44 -4.72 6.86 -13.73
N ALA A 45 -5.67 6.56 -12.85
CA ALA A 45 -6.20 7.45 -11.84
C ALA A 45 -5.26 7.58 -10.63
N ALA A 46 -4.21 6.74 -10.52
CA ALA A 46 -3.23 6.86 -9.44
C ALA A 46 -2.54 8.23 -9.46
N ARG A 47 -2.41 8.87 -8.29
CA ARG A 47 -1.76 10.19 -8.16
C ARG A 47 -0.23 10.10 -8.12
N PHE A 48 0.29 8.92 -7.78
CA PHE A 48 1.71 8.64 -7.73
C PHE A 48 2.02 7.37 -8.52
N ALA A 49 3.29 7.20 -8.87
CA ALA A 49 3.76 6.00 -9.53
C ALA A 49 5.07 5.52 -8.92
N ILE A 50 5.29 4.21 -8.97
CA ILE A 50 6.52 3.56 -8.57
C ILE A 50 6.96 2.58 -9.65
N ALA A 51 8.26 2.59 -9.95
CA ALA A 51 8.79 1.99 -11.17
C ALA A 51 8.49 0.48 -11.24
N ASP A 52 8.68 -0.23 -10.14
CA ASP A 52 8.54 -1.68 -10.07
C ASP A 52 8.22 -2.17 -8.65
N VAL A 53 8.01 -3.48 -8.54
CA VAL A 53 7.71 -4.17 -7.28
C VAL A 53 8.87 -4.05 -6.28
N ALA A 54 10.12 -4.12 -6.75
CA ALA A 54 11.30 -4.03 -5.87
C ALA A 54 11.36 -2.65 -5.20
N SER A 55 11.09 -1.59 -5.96
CA SER A 55 11.01 -0.22 -5.47
C SER A 55 9.85 -0.06 -4.49
N ALA A 56 8.69 -0.68 -4.75
CA ALA A 56 7.55 -0.66 -3.83
C ALA A 56 7.87 -1.31 -2.47
N ILE A 57 8.53 -2.47 -2.48
CA ILE A 57 8.97 -3.16 -1.27
C ILE A 57 10.00 -2.31 -0.52
N ALA A 58 10.99 -1.74 -1.21
CA ALA A 58 12.00 -0.88 -0.60
C ALA A 58 11.36 0.37 0.04
N TRP A 59 10.38 0.97 -0.62
CA TRP A 59 9.62 2.10 -0.08
C TRP A 59 8.84 1.70 1.18
N LEU A 60 8.15 0.56 1.18
CA LEU A 60 7.45 0.07 2.38
C LEU A 60 8.41 -0.18 3.53
N ALA A 61 9.53 -0.85 3.28
CA ALA A 61 10.53 -1.15 4.29
C ALA A 61 11.13 0.14 4.88
N ALA A 62 11.48 1.12 4.05
CA ALA A 62 12.08 2.37 4.51
C ALA A 62 11.15 3.24 5.38
N ASN A 63 9.83 3.06 5.27
CA ASN A 63 8.84 3.92 5.93
C ASN A 63 8.05 3.22 7.05
N PHE A 64 8.04 1.89 7.09
CA PHE A 64 7.18 1.12 8.00
C PHE A 64 7.87 -0.04 8.70
N ASN A 65 9.19 -0.23 8.53
CA ASN A 65 9.93 -1.32 9.17
C ASN A 65 10.42 -1.02 10.59
N ASP A 66 9.93 0.05 11.23
CA ASP A 66 10.24 0.35 12.63
C ASP A 66 9.43 -0.56 13.56
N GLY A 67 9.89 -1.80 13.75
CA GLY A 67 9.48 -2.64 14.87
C GLY A 67 9.01 -4.07 14.57
N PHE A 68 9.43 -4.71 13.48
CA PHE A 68 9.44 -6.18 13.49
C PHE A 68 10.65 -6.65 14.33
N GLU A 69 10.50 -6.60 15.66
CA GLU A 69 11.24 -7.51 16.54
C GLU A 69 11.02 -8.90 15.95
N GLN A 70 12.07 -9.44 15.35
CA GLN A 70 12.11 -10.76 14.77
C GLN A 70 11.86 -11.72 15.94
N THR A 71 10.60 -12.12 16.17
CA THR A 71 10.31 -13.23 17.06
C THR A 71 11.01 -14.42 16.45
N ASP A 72 12.17 -14.73 17.03
CA ASP A 72 13.05 -15.78 16.60
C ASP A 72 12.25 -17.08 16.52
N ARG A 73 12.38 -17.79 15.40
CA ARG A 73 11.72 -19.09 15.19
C ARG A 73 12.37 -20.21 16.02
N SER A 74 13.18 -19.86 17.02
CA SER A 74 13.84 -20.76 17.96
C SER A 74 12.93 -21.26 19.09
N ASP A 75 11.75 -20.67 19.31
CA ASP A 75 10.85 -21.05 20.42
C ASP A 75 9.84 -22.16 20.09
N LEU A 76 9.98 -22.84 18.94
CA LEU A 76 9.22 -24.06 18.63
C LEU A 76 10.12 -25.30 18.77
N VAL A 77 10.54 -25.59 20.00
CA VAL A 77 10.83 -26.96 20.43
C VAL A 77 10.22 -27.16 21.82
N ALA A 78 9.10 -27.89 21.85
CA ALA A 78 8.64 -28.67 22.99
C ALA A 78 8.04 -29.96 22.46
#